data_AF-A0A498M6T5-F1
#
_entry.id   AF-A0A498M6T5-F1
#
_cell.length_a   1.000
_cell.length_b   1.000
_cell.length_c   1.000
_cell.angle_alpha   90.00
_cell.angle_beta   90.00
_cell.angle_gamma   90.00
#
_symmetry.space_group_name_H-M   'P 1'
#
loop_
_entity.id
_entity.type
_entity.pdbx_description
1 polymer ?
#
loop_
_entity_poly.entity_id
_entity_poly.type
_entity_poly.pdbx_seq_one_letter_code
_entity_poly.pdbx_strand_id
1 'polypeptide(L)'
;MFDFDFTDLKDDSTCKRGNEPYTRPCGWKRIAIKVLDKYPDGNAWLGMDGWRSYSVDGEWPVSYHGTSMNSAKAIVKSHYIPGSGQVYGRGIYSTYDIKEATNYTHTITCEETGKIYDVLLQNRINPKMRKVCARKEYWLIEIPVGTQPDKEREIVEKSIRPYGILFKEV
;
A
#
# COMPACT_ATOMS: atom_id res chain seq x y z
N MET A 1 18.77 6.01 4.14
CA MET A 1 17.47 6.16 4.83
C MET A 1 16.42 6.33 3.75
N PHE A 2 15.36 5.51 3.71
CA PHE A 2 14.35 5.50 2.63
C PHE A 2 13.06 6.26 2.96
N ASP A 3 13.00 6.80 4.18
CA ASP A 3 12.00 7.76 4.61
C ASP A 3 12.03 8.95 3.66
N PHE A 4 10.85 9.51 3.41
CA PHE A 4 10.74 10.64 2.51
C PHE A 4 9.60 11.53 2.95
N ASP A 5 9.90 12.82 3.08
CA ASP A 5 8.92 13.82 3.45
C ASP A 5 8.32 14.45 2.18
N PHE A 6 7.05 14.15 1.90
CA PHE A 6 6.33 14.76 0.79
C PHE A 6 5.44 15.93 1.25
N THR A 7 5.53 16.38 2.51
CA THR A 7 4.61 17.37 3.11
C THR A 7 4.54 18.66 2.29
N ASP A 8 5.70 19.24 1.95
CA ASP A 8 5.77 20.48 1.16
C ASP A 8 5.94 20.23 -0.34
N LEU A 9 5.91 18.98 -0.77
CA LEU A 9 6.11 18.63 -2.17
C LEU A 9 4.87 18.99 -2.99
N LYS A 10 5.05 19.89 -3.95
CA LYS A 10 4.10 20.16 -5.03
C LYS A 10 4.63 19.46 -6.27
N ASP A 11 3.94 18.42 -6.69
CA ASP A 11 4.31 17.63 -7.86
C ASP A 11 3.06 17.19 -8.62
N ASP A 12 2.97 17.58 -9.88
CA ASP A 12 1.95 17.23 -10.86
C ASP A 12 2.43 16.16 -11.85
N SER A 13 3.63 15.59 -11.63
CA SER A 13 4.20 14.54 -12.46
C SER A 13 3.28 13.33 -12.55
N THR A 14 2.98 12.92 -13.78
CA THR A 14 2.35 11.62 -14.03
C THR A 14 3.34 10.51 -13.70
N CYS A 15 3.10 9.82 -12.59
CA CYS A 15 4.00 8.77 -12.11
C CYS A 15 3.44 7.38 -12.40
N LYS A 16 4.31 6.48 -12.83
CA LYS A 16 3.99 5.07 -13.08
C LYS A 16 4.94 4.14 -12.36
N ARG A 17 4.43 3.01 -11.93
CA ARG A 17 5.22 1.86 -11.46
C ARG A 17 4.59 0.58 -11.95
N GLY A 18 5.40 -0.38 -12.40
CA GLY A 18 4.91 -1.63 -12.98
C GLY A 18 3.91 -1.40 -14.12
N ASN A 19 4.16 -0.35 -14.92
CA ASN A 19 3.33 0.15 -16.02
C ASN A 19 1.93 0.67 -15.64
N GLU A 20 1.63 0.83 -14.35
CA GLU A 20 0.37 1.41 -13.87
C GLU A 20 0.57 2.82 -13.29
N PRO A 21 -0.36 3.76 -13.53
CA PRO A 21 -0.34 5.08 -12.92
C PRO A 21 -0.65 4.99 -11.42
N TYR A 22 -0.13 5.94 -10.64
CA TYR A 22 -0.51 6.13 -9.23
C TYR A 22 -0.38 7.59 -8.82
N THR A 23 -1.19 8.01 -7.85
CA THR A 23 -1.11 9.36 -7.26
C THR A 23 0.07 9.40 -6.29
N ARG A 24 1.09 10.23 -6.56
CA ARG A 24 2.18 10.41 -5.57
C ARG A 24 1.61 10.92 -4.24
N PRO A 25 2.20 10.52 -3.10
CA PRO A 25 1.68 10.87 -1.79
C PRO A 25 2.07 12.31 -1.38
N CYS A 26 1.91 13.29 -2.28
CA CYS A 26 2.18 14.70 -1.99
C CYS A 26 1.31 15.19 -0.82
N GLY A 27 1.91 15.90 0.13
CA GLY A 27 1.27 16.27 1.39
C GLY A 27 1.34 15.21 2.50
N TRP A 28 2.08 14.12 2.31
CA TRP A 28 2.25 13.06 3.31
C TRP A 28 3.71 12.85 3.70
N LYS A 29 3.95 12.44 4.94
CA LYS A 29 5.26 11.96 5.38
C LYS A 29 5.32 10.44 5.30
N ARG A 30 6.36 9.90 4.67
CA ARG A 30 6.58 8.45 4.57
C ARG A 30 7.69 7.98 5.50
N ILE A 31 7.36 6.97 6.30
CA ILE A 31 8.34 6.13 7.00
C ILE A 31 8.46 4.81 6.24
N ALA A 32 9.66 4.46 5.81
CA ALA A 32 9.93 3.24 5.07
C ALA A 32 9.87 2.01 5.98
N ILE A 33 9.32 0.92 5.47
CA ILE A 33 9.31 -0.38 6.14
C ILE A 33 10.54 -1.16 5.67
N LYS A 34 11.25 -1.83 6.59
CA LYS A 34 12.36 -2.71 6.25
C LYS A 34 11.86 -3.95 5.50
N VAL A 35 12.06 -3.98 4.18
CA VAL A 35 11.56 -5.03 3.29
C VAL A 35 12.61 -5.64 2.36
N LEU A 36 13.83 -5.11 2.35
CA LEU A 36 14.93 -5.68 1.58
C LEU A 36 15.18 -7.12 2.05
N ASP A 37 15.22 -8.04 1.09
CA ASP A 37 15.46 -9.47 1.29
C ASP A 37 14.43 -10.15 2.20
N LYS A 38 13.27 -9.52 2.40
CA LYS A 38 12.15 -10.08 3.18
C LYS A 38 11.43 -11.20 2.43
N TYR A 39 11.40 -11.14 1.10
CA TYR A 39 10.61 -12.05 0.27
C TYR A 39 11.52 -12.97 -0.56
N PRO A 40 11.13 -14.25 -0.77
CA PRO A 40 12.00 -15.25 -1.40
C PRO A 40 12.28 -14.99 -2.88
N ASP A 41 11.46 -14.17 -3.54
CA ASP A 41 11.61 -13.76 -4.94
C ASP A 41 12.46 -12.48 -5.10
N GLY A 42 13.15 -12.07 -4.04
CA GLY A 42 14.08 -10.94 -4.06
C GLY A 42 13.40 -9.56 -4.05
N ASN A 43 14.10 -8.55 -4.57
CA ASN A 43 13.72 -7.14 -4.43
C ASN A 43 13.23 -6.48 -5.73
N ALA A 44 13.15 -7.23 -6.85
CA ALA A 44 12.78 -6.68 -8.16
C ALA A 44 11.43 -5.93 -8.13
N TRP A 45 10.49 -6.38 -7.31
CA TRP A 45 9.17 -5.77 -7.10
C TRP A 45 9.22 -4.31 -6.59
N LEU A 46 10.31 -3.89 -5.91
CA LEU A 46 10.52 -2.49 -5.51
C LEU A 46 10.95 -1.59 -6.68
N GLY A 47 11.56 -2.19 -7.69
CA GLY A 47 12.25 -1.51 -8.79
C GLY A 47 13.61 -0.95 -8.39
N MET A 48 14.14 -0.07 -9.23
CA MET A 48 15.41 0.62 -8.99
C MET A 48 15.31 1.61 -7.80
N ASP A 49 16.43 1.92 -7.17
CA ASP A 49 16.51 3.01 -6.20
C ASP A 49 16.38 4.39 -6.88
N GLY A 50 16.05 5.42 -6.11
CA GLY A 50 15.98 6.80 -6.56
C GLY A 50 14.63 7.22 -7.13
N TRP A 51 14.49 8.55 -7.29
CA TRP A 51 13.30 9.16 -7.86
C TRP A 51 13.20 8.90 -9.37
N ARG A 52 12.00 8.55 -9.83
CA ARG A 52 11.64 8.42 -11.25
C ARG A 52 10.13 8.54 -11.43
N SER A 53 9.70 9.08 -12.57
CA SER A 53 8.30 9.13 -12.98
C SER A 53 7.86 7.91 -13.80
N TYR A 54 8.79 7.17 -14.40
CA TYR A 54 8.50 6.02 -15.28
C TYR A 54 8.74 4.66 -14.60
N SER A 55 8.30 3.59 -15.27
CA SER A 55 8.44 2.21 -14.78
C SER A 55 9.73 1.53 -15.23
N VAL A 56 10.18 0.56 -14.44
CA VAL A 56 11.26 -0.36 -14.83
C VAL A 56 10.78 -1.81 -14.77
N ASP A 57 11.41 -2.67 -15.55
CA ASP A 57 11.02 -4.08 -15.64
C ASP A 57 11.09 -4.79 -14.28
N GLY A 58 10.10 -5.66 -14.03
CA GLY A 58 10.00 -6.47 -12.82
C GLY A 58 9.38 -5.77 -11.60
N GLU A 59 9.28 -4.44 -11.59
CA GLU A 59 8.69 -3.74 -10.46
C GLU A 59 7.16 -3.87 -10.42
N TRP A 60 6.60 -3.82 -9.22
CA TRP A 60 5.16 -3.93 -9.03
C TRP A 60 4.51 -2.55 -8.94
N PRO A 61 3.25 -2.41 -9.40
CA PRO A 61 2.48 -1.18 -9.20
C PRO A 61 2.37 -0.73 -7.76
N VAL A 62 2.28 0.59 -7.57
CA VAL A 62 2.01 1.20 -6.26
C VAL A 62 0.52 1.21 -6.00
N SER A 63 0.14 0.89 -4.78
CA SER A 63 -1.22 1.07 -4.28
C SER A 63 -1.22 1.51 -2.82
N TYR A 64 -2.37 1.98 -2.35
CA TYR A 64 -2.59 2.52 -1.02
C TYR A 64 -3.71 1.75 -0.35
N HIS A 65 -3.58 1.56 0.96
CA HIS A 65 -4.62 0.95 1.80
C HIS A 65 -4.83 1.84 3.03
N GLY A 66 -6.02 2.41 3.15
CA GLY A 66 -6.43 3.16 4.33
C GLY A 66 -6.86 2.24 5.45
N THR A 67 -6.38 2.54 6.65
CA THR A 67 -6.56 1.69 7.81
C THR A 67 -6.29 2.48 9.11
N SER A 68 -6.57 1.87 10.26
CA SER A 68 -6.10 2.36 11.55
C SER A 68 -4.60 2.10 11.76
N MET A 69 -3.98 2.87 12.65
CA MET A 69 -2.58 2.64 13.07
C MET A 69 -2.36 1.22 13.63
N ASN A 70 -3.29 0.70 14.43
CA ASN A 70 -3.17 -0.63 15.02
C ASN A 70 -3.17 -1.72 13.94
N SER A 71 -4.07 -1.60 12.97
CA SER A 71 -4.13 -2.49 11.82
C SER A 71 -2.89 -2.34 10.93
N ALA A 72 -2.38 -1.12 10.70
CA ALA A 72 -1.13 -0.92 9.97
C ALA A 72 0.04 -1.63 10.65
N LYS A 73 0.20 -1.48 11.98
CA LYS A 73 1.23 -2.17 12.77
C LYS A 73 1.07 -3.70 12.68
N ALA A 74 -0.16 -4.21 12.78
CA ALA A 74 -0.43 -5.64 12.67
C ALA A 74 -0.01 -6.17 11.28
N ILE A 75 -0.40 -5.49 10.21
CA ILE A 75 -0.07 -5.86 8.82
C ILE A 75 1.45 -5.86 8.60
N VAL A 76 2.16 -4.85 9.10
CA VAL A 76 3.62 -4.76 8.97
C VAL A 76 4.33 -5.87 9.73
N LYS A 77 3.84 -6.22 10.92
CA LYS A 77 4.42 -7.26 11.78
C LYS A 77 4.14 -8.67 11.25
N SER A 78 2.97 -8.91 10.67
CA SER A 78 2.58 -10.20 10.12
C SER A 78 2.35 -10.11 8.60
N HIS A 79 1.10 -9.89 8.19
CA HIS A 79 0.63 -9.83 6.82
C HIS A 79 -0.79 -9.22 6.80
N TYR A 80 -1.28 -8.91 5.61
CA TYR A 80 -2.69 -8.53 5.44
C TYR A 80 -3.63 -9.70 5.73
N ILE A 81 -4.79 -9.37 6.28
CA ILE A 81 -5.91 -10.30 6.49
C ILE A 81 -7.12 -9.72 5.75
N PRO A 82 -7.94 -10.54 5.06
CA PRO A 82 -9.18 -10.06 4.44
C PRO A 82 -10.06 -9.26 5.40
N GLY A 83 -10.50 -8.08 4.94
CA GLY A 83 -11.42 -7.24 5.70
C GLY A 83 -12.87 -7.72 5.64
N SER A 84 -13.73 -7.09 6.43
CA SER A 84 -15.18 -7.28 6.38
C SER A 84 -15.83 -6.65 5.15
N GLY A 85 -15.21 -5.64 4.54
CA GLY A 85 -15.64 -5.05 3.28
C GLY A 85 -15.40 -6.03 2.12
N GLN A 86 -16.47 -6.44 1.44
CA GLN A 86 -16.42 -7.48 0.39
C GLN A 86 -17.23 -7.11 -0.86
N VAL A 87 -17.35 -5.81 -1.15
CA VAL A 87 -18.20 -5.27 -2.24
C VAL A 87 -17.91 -5.93 -3.60
N TYR A 88 -16.67 -6.27 -3.88
CA TYR A 88 -16.22 -6.91 -5.13
C TYR A 88 -15.70 -8.34 -4.94
N GLY A 89 -15.88 -8.91 -3.75
CA GLY A 89 -15.34 -10.21 -3.33
C GLY A 89 -14.55 -10.15 -2.02
N ARG A 90 -14.35 -11.31 -1.39
CA ARG A 90 -13.52 -11.45 -0.18
C ARG A 90 -12.05 -11.29 -0.53
N GLY A 91 -11.35 -10.42 0.21
CA GLY A 91 -9.91 -10.26 0.05
C GLY A 91 -9.38 -8.94 0.57
N ILE A 92 -8.28 -8.49 -0.04
CA ILE A 92 -7.57 -7.27 0.35
C ILE A 92 -7.75 -6.20 -0.71
N TYR A 93 -8.31 -5.07 -0.29
CA TYR A 93 -8.55 -3.92 -1.16
C TYR A 93 -7.41 -2.92 -1.08
N SER A 94 -7.05 -2.36 -2.23
CA SER A 94 -6.13 -1.24 -2.34
C SER A 94 -6.50 -0.40 -3.56
N THR A 95 -5.97 0.80 -3.66
CA THR A 95 -6.22 1.73 -4.79
C THR A 95 -4.93 2.44 -5.17
N TYR A 96 -4.73 2.77 -6.44
CA TYR A 96 -3.61 3.59 -6.87
C TYR A 96 -3.80 5.08 -6.54
N ASP A 97 -5.02 5.49 -6.15
CA ASP A 97 -5.34 6.85 -5.76
C ASP A 97 -5.34 7.01 -4.23
N ILE A 98 -4.37 7.79 -3.75
CA ILE A 98 -4.25 8.09 -2.32
C ILE A 98 -5.48 8.82 -1.76
N LYS A 99 -6.19 9.61 -2.57
CA LYS A 99 -7.41 10.30 -2.13
C LYS A 99 -8.53 9.31 -1.84
N GLU A 100 -8.72 8.32 -2.72
CA GLU A 100 -9.66 7.23 -2.47
C GLU A 100 -9.28 6.42 -1.23
N ALA A 101 -7.99 6.12 -1.03
CA ALA A 101 -7.53 5.40 0.15
C ALA A 101 -7.75 6.17 1.46
N THR A 102 -7.66 7.52 1.41
CA THR A 102 -7.90 8.39 2.57
C THR A 102 -9.31 8.21 3.14
N ASN A 103 -10.31 7.90 2.31
CA ASN A 103 -11.69 7.68 2.80
C ASN A 103 -11.84 6.47 3.74
N TYR A 104 -10.80 5.63 3.85
CA TYR A 104 -10.77 4.43 4.69
C TYR A 104 -9.80 4.56 5.87
N THR A 105 -9.23 5.75 6.11
CA THR A 105 -8.34 5.99 7.25
C THR A 105 -9.13 6.10 8.55
N HIS A 106 -8.48 5.70 9.63
CA HIS A 106 -8.94 6.01 10.98
C HIS A 106 -7.86 6.89 11.62
N THR A 107 -8.24 8.08 12.04
CA THR A 107 -7.29 9.05 12.60
C THR A 107 -6.71 8.57 13.93
N ILE A 108 -5.49 9.01 14.21
CA ILE A 108 -4.80 8.78 15.48
C ILE A 108 -4.30 10.10 16.06
N THR A 109 -4.51 10.29 17.36
CA THR A 109 -3.93 11.42 18.11
C THR A 109 -2.57 11.03 18.65
N CYS A 110 -1.54 11.84 18.37
CA CYS A 110 -0.23 11.73 19.00
C CYS A 110 -0.34 12.26 20.44
N GLU A 111 -0.15 11.39 21.44
CA GLU A 111 -0.29 11.75 22.86
C GLU A 111 0.70 12.85 23.29
N GLU A 112 1.91 12.86 22.73
CA GLU A 112 2.95 13.83 23.07
C GLU A 112 2.67 15.24 22.54
N THR A 113 2.04 15.35 21.36
CA THR A 113 1.88 16.63 20.65
C THR A 113 0.43 17.10 20.55
N GLY A 114 -0.54 16.23 20.83
CA GLY A 114 -1.97 16.47 20.61
C GLY A 114 -2.39 16.48 19.13
N LYS A 115 -1.45 16.32 18.19
CA LYS A 115 -1.72 16.37 16.75
C LYS A 115 -2.44 15.13 16.26
N ILE A 116 -3.34 15.30 15.31
CA ILE A 116 -4.15 14.23 14.74
C ILE A 116 -3.59 13.87 13.36
N TYR A 117 -3.49 12.57 13.07
CA TYR A 117 -2.93 12.06 11.82
C TYR A 117 -3.84 11.05 11.14
N ASP A 118 -3.95 11.17 9.82
CA ASP A 118 -4.35 10.08 8.95
C ASP A 118 -3.19 9.11 8.71
N VAL A 119 -3.50 7.82 8.53
CA VAL A 119 -2.52 6.75 8.33
C VAL A 119 -2.88 5.87 7.14
N LEU A 120 -1.95 5.71 6.20
CA LEU A 120 -2.08 4.79 5.06
C LEU A 120 -0.90 3.83 5.01
N LEU A 121 -1.14 2.62 4.49
CA LEU A 121 -0.06 1.76 4.00
C LEU A 121 0.18 2.04 2.52
N GLN A 122 1.45 2.28 2.17
CA GLN A 122 1.92 2.30 0.79
C GLN A 122 2.43 0.91 0.42
N ASN A 123 1.88 0.35 -0.64
CA ASN A 123 2.07 -1.03 -1.05
C ASN A 123 2.66 -1.13 -2.45
N ARG A 124 3.25 -2.30 -2.71
CA ARG A 124 3.49 -2.83 -4.04
C ARG A 124 2.55 -4.01 -4.26
N ILE A 125 1.84 -4.04 -5.38
CA ILE A 125 0.83 -5.05 -5.69
C ILE A 125 1.21 -5.84 -6.96
N ASN A 126 1.21 -7.16 -6.87
CA ASN A 126 1.56 -8.03 -7.98
C ASN A 126 0.49 -7.92 -9.10
N PRO A 127 0.87 -7.49 -10.31
CA PRO A 127 -0.08 -7.33 -11.41
C PRO A 127 -0.76 -8.62 -11.86
N LYS A 128 -0.13 -9.78 -11.65
CA LYS A 128 -0.69 -11.08 -12.03
C LYS A 128 -1.74 -11.59 -11.05
N MET A 129 -1.73 -11.08 -9.81
CA MET A 129 -2.61 -11.54 -8.74
C MET A 129 -3.76 -10.58 -8.46
N ARG A 130 -3.64 -9.30 -8.88
CA ARG A 130 -4.71 -8.33 -8.68
C ARG A 130 -5.87 -8.55 -9.64
N LYS A 131 -7.06 -8.29 -9.14
CA LYS A 131 -8.28 -8.08 -9.91
C LYS A 131 -8.61 -6.58 -9.91
N VAL A 132 -8.85 -6.01 -11.09
CA VAL A 132 -9.44 -4.67 -11.21
C VAL A 132 -10.93 -4.79 -10.95
N CYS A 133 -11.46 -4.02 -10.01
CA CYS A 133 -12.87 -4.07 -9.64
C CYS A 133 -13.75 -3.33 -10.66
N ALA A 134 -15.08 -3.41 -10.50
CA ALA A 134 -16.01 -2.68 -11.37
C ALA A 134 -15.79 -1.16 -11.30
N ARG A 135 -15.47 -0.64 -10.11
CA ARG A 135 -14.83 0.67 -9.95
C ARG A 135 -13.33 0.52 -10.18
N LYS A 136 -12.82 1.11 -11.27
CA LYS A 136 -11.47 0.88 -11.80
C LYS A 136 -10.35 1.36 -10.88
N GLU A 137 -10.67 2.26 -9.96
CA GLU A 137 -9.74 2.76 -8.94
C GLU A 137 -9.39 1.67 -7.91
N TYR A 138 -10.27 0.68 -7.73
CA TYR A 138 -10.12 -0.35 -6.71
C TYR A 138 -9.51 -1.63 -7.29
N TRP A 139 -8.47 -2.12 -6.60
CA TRP A 139 -7.84 -3.39 -6.87
C TRP A 139 -8.05 -4.34 -5.69
N LEU A 140 -8.32 -5.59 -6.01
CA LEU A 140 -8.59 -6.66 -5.06
C LEU A 140 -7.57 -7.78 -5.23
N ILE A 141 -6.94 -8.19 -4.13
CA ILE A 141 -6.35 -9.53 -4.03
C ILE A 141 -7.42 -10.46 -3.49
N GLU A 142 -7.96 -11.33 -4.34
CA GLU A 142 -9.00 -12.27 -3.96
C GLU A 142 -8.44 -13.37 -3.05
N ILE A 143 -9.15 -13.65 -1.96
CA ILE A 143 -8.82 -14.73 -1.03
C ILE A 143 -10.08 -15.57 -0.84
N PRO A 144 -10.18 -16.75 -1.50
CA PRO A 144 -11.38 -17.57 -1.48
C PRO A 144 -11.84 -17.92 -0.07
N VAL A 145 -13.15 -18.01 0.13
CA VAL A 145 -13.74 -18.45 1.40
C VAL A 145 -13.30 -19.89 1.69
N GLY A 146 -12.94 -20.17 2.94
CA GLY A 146 -12.46 -21.49 3.36
C GLY A 146 -10.98 -21.76 3.05
N THR A 147 -10.23 -20.78 2.53
CA THR A 147 -8.78 -20.89 2.38
C THR A 147 -8.13 -21.07 3.75
N GLN A 148 -7.25 -22.06 3.88
CA GLN A 148 -6.53 -22.34 5.12
C GLN A 148 -5.57 -21.18 5.47
N PRO A 149 -5.35 -20.85 6.75
CA PRO A 149 -4.55 -19.68 7.15
C PRO A 149 -3.17 -19.58 6.50
N ASP A 150 -2.43 -20.69 6.42
CA ASP A 150 -1.10 -20.71 5.78
C ASP A 150 -1.16 -20.41 4.28
N LYS A 151 -2.25 -20.83 3.62
CA LYS A 151 -2.51 -20.54 2.21
C LYS A 151 -2.98 -19.11 1.98
N GLU A 152 -3.77 -18.54 2.89
CA GLU A 152 -4.08 -17.11 2.84
C GLU A 152 -2.80 -16.29 2.92
N ARG A 153 -1.94 -16.59 3.88
CA ARG A 153 -0.65 -15.92 4.03
C ARG A 153 0.22 -16.04 2.78
N GLU A 154 0.32 -17.23 2.19
CA GLU A 154 1.07 -17.47 0.95
C GLU A 154 0.52 -16.62 -0.21
N ILE A 155 -0.80 -16.54 -0.36
CA ILE A 155 -1.45 -15.68 -1.37
C ILE A 155 -1.07 -14.22 -1.12
N VAL A 156 -1.17 -13.73 0.12
CA VAL A 156 -0.88 -12.35 0.48
C VAL A 156 0.56 -11.98 0.18
N GLU A 157 1.54 -12.76 0.64
CA GLU A 157 2.96 -12.47 0.47
C GLU A 157 3.37 -12.46 -1.02
N LYS A 158 2.69 -13.25 -1.86
CA LYS A 158 2.87 -13.26 -3.33
C LYS A 158 2.14 -12.13 -4.05
N SER A 159 1.21 -11.44 -3.39
CA SER A 159 0.25 -10.56 -4.05
C SER A 159 0.35 -9.08 -3.66
N ILE A 160 0.61 -8.77 -2.39
CA ILE A 160 0.64 -7.38 -1.92
C ILE A 160 1.64 -7.20 -0.77
N ARG A 161 2.49 -6.19 -0.87
CA ARG A 161 3.62 -5.97 0.02
C ARG A 161 3.66 -4.53 0.51
N PRO A 162 3.45 -4.25 1.81
CA PRO A 162 3.61 -2.91 2.36
C PRO A 162 5.10 -2.57 2.41
N TYR A 163 5.46 -1.36 1.97
CA TYR A 163 6.85 -0.87 1.99
C TYR A 163 6.99 0.53 2.60
N GLY A 164 5.88 1.23 2.86
CA GLY A 164 5.88 2.48 3.61
C GLY A 164 4.62 2.66 4.43
N ILE A 165 4.75 3.38 5.54
CA ILE A 165 3.63 3.95 6.30
C ILE A 165 3.61 5.44 6.00
N LEU A 166 2.45 5.94 5.61
CA LEU A 166 2.23 7.35 5.31
C LEU A 166 1.42 8.00 6.42
N PHE A 167 1.83 9.21 6.80
CA PHE A 167 1.21 10.05 7.80
C PHE A 167 0.86 11.40 7.21
N LYS A 168 -0.30 11.93 7.56
CA LYS A 168 -0.68 13.30 7.24
C LYS A 168 -1.39 13.93 8.41
N GLU A 169 -0.89 15.07 8.87
CA GLU A 169 -1.55 15.87 9.91
C GLU A 169 -2.89 16.39 9.37
N VAL A 170 -3.94 16.29 10.18
CA VAL A 170 -5.33 16.65 9.83
C VAL A 170 -5.71 18.00 10.41
#